data_AF-A0A1Q9XNV2-F1
#
_entry.id   AF-A0A1Q9XNV2-F1
#
_cell.length_a   1.000
_cell.length_b   1.000
_cell.length_c   1.000
_cell.angle_alpha   90.00
_cell.angle_beta   90.00
_cell.angle_gamma   90.00
#
_symmetry.space_group_name_H-M   'P 1'
#
loop_
_entity.id
_entity.type
_entity.pdbx_description
1 polymer ?
#
loop_
_entity_poly.entity_id
_entity_poly.type
_entity_poly.pdbx_seq_one_letter_code
_entity_poly.pdbx_strand_id
1 'polypeptide(L)'
;MSQVIIHFQDQGQDFLRWQVDATGVVTGSWPFQKDVWAGLQITNLTKLKAGDLVHHNRFGEDGSIRYPIKAVIPVAPVEVTVRLDGDGYVTSSIRGFKVSCTHSAEYPVHALARKLFPDHQCQVGQLPCVREGRIDSKWLISPILEGDQHVSDQ
;
A
#
# COMPACT_ATOMS: atom_id res chain seq x y z
N MET A 1 6.64 -12.43 3.52
CA MET A 1 5.44 -11.64 3.13
C MET A 1 5.87 -10.47 2.28
N SER A 2 4.97 -9.73 1.64
CA SER A 2 5.37 -8.42 1.09
C SER A 2 5.51 -7.41 2.23
N GLN A 3 6.26 -6.34 1.99
CA GLN A 3 6.26 -5.18 2.86
C GLN A 3 4.84 -4.63 3.03
N VAL A 4 4.54 -4.03 4.19
CA VAL A 4 3.26 -3.36 4.45
C VAL A 4 3.45 -2.00 5.10
N ILE A 5 2.46 -1.12 4.94
CA ILE A 5 2.28 0.06 5.78
C ILE A 5 1.11 -0.19 6.73
N ILE A 6 1.35 -0.01 8.02
CA ILE A 6 0.32 -0.03 9.05
C ILE A 6 -0.06 1.42 9.35
N HIS A 7 -1.31 1.79 9.11
CA HIS A 7 -1.86 3.07 9.54
C HIS A 7 -2.57 2.88 10.87
N PHE A 8 -2.30 3.76 11.82
CA PHE A 8 -2.96 3.81 13.13
C PHE A 8 -4.13 4.79 13.10
N GLN A 9 -5.10 4.58 13.98
CA GLN A 9 -6.10 5.60 14.29
C GLN A 9 -5.42 6.77 14.99
N ASP A 10 -5.78 7.98 14.63
CA ASP A 10 -5.28 9.18 15.29
C ASP A 10 -6.01 9.36 16.63
N GLN A 11 -5.25 9.23 17.71
CA GLN A 11 -5.68 9.45 19.09
C GLN A 11 -4.74 10.45 19.80
N GLY A 12 -4.05 11.31 19.03
CA GLY A 12 -3.14 12.32 19.55
C GLY A 12 -1.72 11.82 19.84
N GLN A 13 -1.34 10.66 19.29
CA GLN A 13 0.03 10.14 19.39
C GLN A 13 0.97 10.72 18.32
N ASP A 14 2.28 10.60 18.54
CA ASP A 14 3.31 11.20 17.66
C ASP A 14 3.57 10.42 16.35
N PHE A 15 2.94 9.26 16.17
CA PHE A 15 3.07 8.45 14.95
C PHE A 15 1.70 7.96 14.44
N LEU A 16 1.51 8.02 13.13
CA LEU A 16 0.28 7.62 12.47
C LEU A 16 0.49 6.45 11.51
N ARG A 17 1.74 6.15 11.15
CA ARG A 17 2.05 5.07 10.22
C ARG A 17 3.40 4.43 10.48
N TRP A 18 3.48 3.12 10.29
CA TRP A 18 4.71 2.34 10.29
C TRP A 18 4.92 1.63 8.95
N GLN A 19 6.16 1.64 8.48
CA GLN A 19 6.61 0.76 7.40
C GLN A 19 7.18 -0.50 8.04
N VAL A 20 6.73 -1.66 7.57
CA VAL A 20 7.12 -2.97 8.10
C VAL A 20 7.58 -3.84 6.95
N ASP A 21 8.78 -4.39 7.09
CA ASP A 21 9.36 -5.24 6.05
C ASP A 21 8.69 -6.61 5.93
N ALA A 22 9.17 -7.39 4.97
CA ALA A 22 8.69 -8.74 4.68
C ALA A 22 8.80 -9.74 5.85
N THR A 23 9.68 -9.46 6.82
CA THR A 23 9.97 -10.28 8.00
C THR A 23 9.17 -9.84 9.23
N GLY A 24 8.47 -8.72 9.14
CA GLY A 24 7.66 -8.17 10.22
C GLY A 24 8.42 -7.19 11.12
N VAL A 25 9.57 -6.69 10.68
CA VAL A 25 10.35 -5.68 11.41
C VAL A 25 9.93 -4.29 10.95
N VAL A 26 9.71 -3.38 11.90
CA VAL A 26 9.45 -1.97 11.62
C VAL A 26 10.72 -1.31 11.07
N THR A 27 10.64 -0.73 9.88
CA THR A 27 11.76 -0.04 9.21
C THR A 27 11.60 1.48 9.16
N GLY A 28 10.37 1.98 9.39
CA GLY A 28 10.08 3.41 9.40
C GLY A 28 8.85 3.75 10.25
N SER A 29 8.82 5.00 10.75
CA SER A 29 7.70 5.56 11.51
C SER A 29 7.53 7.04 11.15
N TRP A 30 6.28 7.48 10.98
CA TRP A 30 5.95 8.86 10.64
C TRP A 30 4.71 9.35 11.41
N PRO A 31 4.58 10.65 11.68
CA PRO A 31 5.57 11.69 11.37
C PRO A 31 6.83 11.63 12.23
N PHE A 32 6.79 11.00 13.42
CA PHE A 32 7.92 10.96 14.34
C PHE A 32 8.25 9.55 14.85
N GLN A 33 9.20 9.50 15.79
CA GLN A 33 9.58 8.33 16.59
C GLN A 33 10.15 7.14 15.80
N LYS A 34 10.79 7.37 14.64
CA LYS A 34 11.51 6.31 13.91
C LYS A 34 12.53 5.59 14.80
N ASP A 35 13.35 6.32 15.54
CA ASP A 35 14.40 5.73 16.38
C ASP A 35 13.86 4.92 17.57
N VAL A 36 12.60 5.15 17.96
CA VAL A 36 11.93 4.42 19.05
C VAL A 36 11.36 3.09 18.56
N TRP A 37 10.89 3.05 17.31
CA TRP A 37 10.11 1.95 16.77
C TRP A 37 10.85 1.12 15.72
N ALA A 38 11.85 1.67 15.03
CA ALA A 38 12.64 0.92 14.06
C ALA A 38 13.36 -0.27 14.73
N GLY A 39 13.38 -1.41 14.03
CA GLY A 39 13.91 -2.67 14.55
C GLY A 39 12.93 -3.47 15.42
N LEU A 40 11.73 -2.95 15.70
CA LEU A 40 10.72 -3.67 16.47
C LEU A 40 10.10 -4.81 15.66
N GLN A 41 10.08 -6.02 16.22
CA GLN A 41 9.46 -7.19 15.61
C GLN A 41 7.97 -7.25 15.93
N ILE A 42 7.13 -7.26 14.90
CA ILE A 42 5.68 -7.47 15.01
C ILE A 42 5.38 -8.97 14.97
N THR A 43 4.58 -9.45 15.93
CA THR A 43 4.30 -10.87 16.12
C THR A 43 2.96 -11.32 15.53
N ASN A 44 2.03 -10.39 15.30
CA ASN A 44 0.68 -10.70 14.79
C ASN A 44 0.39 -10.19 13.37
N LEU A 45 1.43 -9.82 12.59
CA LEU A 45 1.31 -9.11 11.31
C LEU A 45 0.34 -9.77 10.31
N THR A 46 0.35 -11.09 10.19
CA THR A 46 -0.51 -11.85 9.25
C THR A 46 -2.00 -11.73 9.53
N LYS A 47 -2.38 -11.41 10.77
CA LYS A 47 -3.76 -11.39 11.24
C LYS A 47 -4.31 -9.98 11.42
N LEU A 48 -3.45 -8.95 11.32
CA LEU A 48 -3.81 -7.56 11.57
C LEU A 48 -4.86 -7.06 10.56
N LYS A 49 -5.92 -6.46 11.09
CA LYS A 49 -6.94 -5.72 10.33
C LYS A 49 -7.30 -4.43 11.07
N ALA A 50 -8.11 -3.60 10.41
CA ALA A 50 -8.64 -2.39 11.04
C ALA A 50 -9.36 -2.70 12.36
N GLY A 51 -9.06 -1.92 13.39
CA GLY A 51 -9.56 -2.07 14.76
C GLY A 51 -8.66 -2.90 15.68
N ASP A 52 -7.75 -3.71 15.16
CA ASP A 52 -6.86 -4.54 15.97
C ASP A 52 -5.70 -3.72 16.57
N LEU A 53 -5.02 -4.29 17.58
CA LEU A 53 -3.78 -3.76 18.15
C LEU A 53 -2.56 -4.49 17.57
N VAL A 54 -1.47 -3.75 17.36
CA VAL A 54 -0.19 -4.33 16.94
C VAL A 54 0.48 -4.98 18.15
N HIS A 55 0.79 -6.27 18.05
CA HIS A 55 1.58 -6.98 19.04
C HIS A 55 3.03 -7.04 18.59
N HIS A 56 3.95 -6.89 19.53
CA HIS A 56 5.37 -6.87 19.26
C HIS A 56 6.13 -7.65 20.32
N ASN A 57 7.34 -8.07 19.95
CA ASN A 57 8.32 -8.58 20.89
C ASN A 57 9.49 -7.60 20.96
N ARG A 58 9.77 -7.07 22.15
CA ARG A 58 10.87 -6.15 22.41
C ARG A 58 11.76 -6.76 23.49
N PHE A 59 13.00 -7.10 23.12
CA PHE A 59 13.98 -7.71 24.03
C PHE A 59 13.47 -8.98 24.74
N GLY A 60 12.65 -9.79 24.05
CA GLY A 60 12.06 -11.01 24.62
C GLY A 60 10.77 -10.77 25.41
N GLU A 61 10.35 -9.53 25.60
CA GLU A 61 9.09 -9.19 26.25
C GLU A 61 7.99 -8.92 25.22
N ASP A 62 6.85 -9.58 25.40
CA ASP A 62 5.68 -9.34 24.57
C ASP A 62 4.96 -8.06 25.01
N GLY A 63 4.64 -7.22 24.04
CA GLY A 63 3.94 -5.97 24.25
C GLY A 63 2.90 -5.71 23.17
N SER A 64 2.10 -4.67 23.38
CA SER A 64 1.16 -4.18 22.37
C SER A 64 1.20 -2.66 22.25
N ILE A 65 0.92 -2.17 21.04
CA ILE A 65 0.70 -0.75 20.78
C ILE A 65 -0.75 -0.44 21.10
N ARG A 66 -0.97 0.57 21.95
CA ARG A 66 -2.29 0.94 22.45
C ARG A 66 -3.20 1.56 21.38
N TYR A 67 -2.63 2.02 20.28
CA TYR A 67 -3.35 2.67 19.19
C TYR A 67 -3.89 1.61 18.22
N PRO A 68 -5.22 1.56 18.01
CA PRO A 68 -5.82 0.64 17.06
C PRO A 68 -5.40 0.95 15.63
N ILE A 69 -5.36 -0.09 14.81
CA ILE A 69 -5.06 0.02 13.38
C ILE A 69 -6.25 0.64 12.65
N LYS A 70 -5.97 1.62 11.78
CA LYS A 70 -6.91 2.15 10.79
C LYS A 70 -6.91 1.31 9.52
N ALA A 71 -5.74 0.94 9.02
CA ALA A 71 -5.60 0.10 7.81
C ALA A 71 -4.23 -0.60 7.78
N VAL A 72 -4.17 -1.75 7.10
CA VAL A 72 -2.91 -2.38 6.71
C VAL A 72 -2.87 -2.42 5.18
N ILE A 73 -1.85 -1.79 4.61
CA ILE A 73 -1.71 -1.61 3.16
C ILE A 73 -0.50 -2.41 2.68
N PRO A 74 -0.70 -3.54 1.96
CA PRO A 74 0.41 -4.25 1.36
C PRO A 74 1.06 -3.42 0.26
N VAL A 75 2.37 -3.22 0.38
CA VAL A 75 3.22 -2.51 -0.58
C VAL A 75 3.80 -3.53 -1.55
N ALA A 76 2.99 -3.86 -2.55
CA ALA A 76 3.35 -4.80 -3.60
C ALA A 76 2.72 -4.32 -4.92
N PRO A 77 3.34 -4.61 -6.08
CA PRO A 77 2.74 -4.31 -7.37
C PRO A 77 1.35 -4.93 -7.52
N VAL A 78 0.46 -4.20 -8.19
CA VAL A 78 -0.93 -4.61 -8.43
C VAL A 78 -1.21 -4.58 -9.92
N GLU A 79 -1.59 -5.72 -10.47
CA GLU A 79 -2.16 -5.77 -11.81
C GLU A 79 -3.61 -5.27 -11.82
N VAL A 80 -3.90 -4.39 -12.77
CA VAL A 80 -5.21 -3.79 -12.96
C VAL A 80 -5.66 -4.04 -14.39
N THR A 81 -6.88 -4.55 -14.55
CA THR A 81 -7.52 -4.63 -15.86
C THR A 81 -8.43 -3.43 -16.04
N VAL A 82 -8.36 -2.77 -17.18
CA VAL A 82 -9.32 -1.75 -17.59
C VAL A 82 -10.26 -2.35 -18.62
N ARG A 83 -11.55 -2.09 -18.44
CA ARG A 83 -12.62 -2.56 -19.33
C ARG A 83 -13.38 -1.39 -19.93
N LEU A 84 -13.94 -1.60 -21.11
CA LEU A 84 -14.94 -0.72 -21.69
C LEU A 84 -16.28 -0.89 -20.95
N ASP A 85 -16.90 0.23 -20.61
CA ASP A 85 -18.22 0.31 -19.97
C ASP A 85 -19.00 1.48 -20.57
N GLY A 86 -19.85 1.16 -21.56
CA GLY A 86 -20.45 2.16 -22.44
C GLY A 86 -19.37 2.89 -23.25
N ASP A 87 -19.42 4.22 -23.22
CA ASP A 87 -18.43 5.10 -23.87
C ASP A 87 -17.20 5.39 -22.99
N GLY A 88 -17.04 4.66 -21.88
CA GLY A 88 -15.99 4.90 -20.91
C GLY A 88 -15.12 3.68 -20.59
N TYR A 89 -14.18 3.93 -19.70
CA TYR A 89 -13.21 3.00 -19.18
C TYR A 89 -13.41 2.82 -17.69
N VAL A 90 -13.24 1.60 -17.21
CA VAL A 90 -13.40 1.28 -15.80
C VAL A 90 -12.38 0.25 -15.34
N THR A 91 -11.76 0.47 -14.18
CA THR A 91 -10.83 -0.49 -13.60
C THR A 91 -11.57 -1.71 -13.06
N SER A 92 -10.87 -2.84 -12.95
CA SER A 92 -11.23 -3.91 -12.03
C SER A 92 -11.30 -3.38 -10.59
N SER A 93 -12.13 -4.00 -9.76
CA SER A 93 -12.20 -3.65 -8.34
C SER A 93 -11.01 -4.24 -7.60
N ILE A 94 -10.21 -3.39 -6.97
CA ILE A 94 -9.04 -3.79 -6.18
C ILE A 94 -9.18 -3.21 -4.77
N ARG A 95 -9.13 -4.07 -3.74
CA ARG A 95 -9.28 -3.69 -2.32
C ARG A 95 -10.51 -2.80 -2.06
N GLY A 96 -11.63 -3.11 -2.73
CA GLY A 96 -12.88 -2.36 -2.64
C GLY A 96 -12.93 -1.06 -3.46
N PHE A 97 -11.81 -0.64 -4.07
CA PHE A 97 -11.78 0.55 -4.92
C PHE A 97 -12.01 0.21 -6.40
N LYS A 98 -12.75 1.09 -7.06
CA LYS A 98 -13.05 1.05 -8.49
C LYS A 98 -13.08 2.50 -9.00
N VAL A 99 -12.55 2.75 -10.19
CA VAL A 99 -12.55 4.09 -10.80
C VAL A 99 -12.92 3.98 -12.27
N SER A 100 -13.65 4.97 -12.78
CA SER A 100 -14.02 5.10 -14.18
C SER A 100 -13.62 6.46 -14.76
N CYS A 101 -13.53 6.52 -16.09
CA CYS A 101 -13.27 7.73 -16.87
C CYS A 101 -13.86 7.58 -18.27
N THR A 102 -14.39 8.66 -18.85
CA THR A 102 -14.97 8.66 -20.21
C THR A 102 -13.96 8.97 -21.32
N HIS A 103 -12.71 9.33 -20.98
CA HIS A 103 -11.78 9.91 -21.95
C HIS A 103 -10.47 9.14 -22.12
N SER A 104 -10.04 8.36 -21.12
CA SER A 104 -8.78 7.62 -21.18
C SER A 104 -8.82 6.38 -20.30
N ALA A 105 -8.23 5.29 -20.79
CA ALA A 105 -8.00 4.06 -20.03
C ALA A 105 -6.94 4.24 -18.91
N GLU A 106 -6.00 5.17 -19.10
CA GLU A 106 -4.87 5.40 -18.18
C GLU A 106 -5.29 6.20 -16.93
N TYR A 107 -6.11 7.25 -17.11
CA TYR A 107 -6.57 8.09 -16.01
C TYR A 107 -7.14 7.31 -14.81
N PRO A 108 -8.10 6.37 -15.00
CA PRO A 108 -8.69 5.66 -13.88
C PRO A 108 -7.67 4.74 -13.19
N VAL A 109 -6.59 4.31 -13.86
CA VAL A 109 -5.49 3.55 -13.27
C VAL A 109 -4.67 4.42 -12.31
N HIS A 110 -4.26 5.63 -12.73
CA HIS A 110 -3.57 6.58 -11.83
C HIS A 110 -4.43 7.01 -10.65
N ALA A 111 -5.72 7.22 -10.89
CA ALA A 111 -6.67 7.54 -9.83
C ALA A 111 -6.87 6.37 -8.85
N LEU A 112 -6.86 5.13 -9.35
CA LEU A 112 -6.88 3.94 -8.50
C LEU A 112 -5.57 3.79 -7.70
N ALA A 113 -4.42 4.09 -8.30
CA ALA A 113 -3.12 4.06 -7.61
C ALA A 113 -3.12 4.95 -6.35
N ARG A 114 -3.61 6.19 -6.47
CA ARG A 114 -3.75 7.12 -5.33
C ARG A 114 -4.68 6.63 -4.23
N LYS A 115 -5.66 5.78 -4.55
CA LYS A 115 -6.55 5.17 -3.54
C LYS A 115 -5.91 3.95 -2.87
N LEU A 116 -5.17 3.14 -3.65
CA LEU A 116 -4.50 1.94 -3.15
C LEU A 116 -3.29 2.27 -2.28
N PHE A 117 -2.58 3.35 -2.61
CA PHE A 117 -1.34 3.78 -1.99
C PHE A 117 -1.37 5.30 -1.75
N PRO A 118 -2.20 5.78 -0.80
CA PRO A 118 -2.40 7.22 -0.58
C PRO A 118 -1.12 7.96 -0.19
N ASP A 119 -0.16 7.23 0.39
CA ASP A 119 1.06 7.79 0.97
C ASP A 119 2.31 7.49 0.13
N HIS A 120 2.16 6.90 -1.07
CA HIS A 120 3.30 6.53 -1.92
C HIS A 120 3.12 7.09 -3.33
N GLN A 121 4.23 7.52 -3.91
CA GLN A 121 4.29 7.64 -5.37
C GLN A 121 4.21 6.25 -5.99
N CYS A 122 3.58 6.16 -7.16
CA CYS A 122 3.45 4.91 -7.89
C CYS A 122 3.97 5.08 -9.31
N GLN A 123 4.75 4.11 -9.76
CA GLN A 123 4.99 3.91 -11.18
C GLN A 123 3.81 3.13 -11.77
N VAL A 124 3.30 3.59 -12.91
CA VAL A 124 2.23 2.93 -13.64
C VAL A 124 2.76 2.56 -15.02
N GLY A 125 2.68 1.28 -15.36
CA GLY A 125 3.12 0.76 -16.65
C GLY A 125 2.04 -0.08 -17.30
N GLN A 126 1.88 0.04 -18.62
CA GLN A 126 0.97 -0.83 -19.37
C GLN A 126 1.62 -2.20 -19.59
N LEU A 127 0.85 -3.26 -19.40
CA LEU A 127 1.28 -4.64 -19.65
C LEU A 127 0.78 -5.12 -21.02
N PRO A 128 1.48 -6.08 -21.66
CA PRO A 128 0.96 -6.75 -22.85
C PRO A 128 -0.43 -7.32 -22.58
N CYS A 129 -1.39 -6.99 -23.44
CA CYS A 129 -2.77 -7.43 -23.32
C CYS A 129 -3.38 -7.66 -24.70
N VAL A 130 -4.00 -8.83 -24.89
CA VAL A 130 -4.89 -9.06 -26.02
C VAL A 130 -6.27 -8.52 -25.63
N ARG A 131 -6.87 -7.69 -26.47
CA ARG A 131 -8.23 -7.20 -26.26
C ARG A 131 -9.21 -8.33 -26.50
N GLU A 132 -9.95 -8.71 -25.46
CA GLU A 132 -10.95 -9.77 -25.51
C GLU A 132 -12.22 -9.33 -24.79
N GLY A 133 -13.37 -9.43 -25.47
CA GLY A 133 -14.65 -8.97 -24.96
C GLY A 133 -14.61 -7.47 -24.60
N ARG A 134 -14.84 -7.15 -23.32
CA ARG A 134 -14.79 -5.77 -22.81
C ARG A 134 -13.42 -5.36 -22.28
N ILE A 135 -12.41 -6.23 -22.31
CA ILE A 135 -11.07 -5.89 -21.82
C ILE A 135 -10.40 -4.94 -22.83
N ASP A 136 -10.06 -3.74 -22.37
CA ASP A 136 -9.33 -2.77 -23.17
C ASP A 136 -7.81 -2.91 -22.97
N SER A 137 -7.37 -2.98 -21.72
CA SER A 137 -5.94 -2.94 -21.37
C SER A 137 -5.66 -3.55 -20.00
N LYS A 138 -4.39 -3.94 -19.79
CA LYS A 138 -3.85 -4.36 -18.49
C LYS A 138 -2.71 -3.43 -18.09
N TRP A 139 -2.59 -3.19 -16.80
CA TRP A 139 -1.64 -2.24 -16.22
C TRP A 139 -1.04 -2.82 -14.95
N LEU A 140 0.18 -2.40 -14.64
CA LEU A 140 0.85 -2.67 -13.37
C LEU A 140 1.02 -1.35 -12.62
N ILE A 141 0.51 -1.30 -11.39
CA ILE A 141 0.75 -0.21 -10.45
C ILE A 141 1.80 -0.69 -9.45
N SER A 142 2.96 -0.04 -9.42
CA SER A 142 4.07 -0.36 -8.51
C SER A 142 4.33 0.81 -7.56
N PRO A 143 4.09 0.66 -6.25
CA PRO A 143 4.45 1.68 -5.27
C PRO A 143 5.97 1.83 -5.19
N ILE A 144 6.47 3.06 -5.20
CA ILE A 144 7.89 3.38 -5.06
C ILE A 144 8.24 3.38 -3.58
N LEU A 145 9.24 2.60 -3.18
CA LEU A 145 9.70 2.51 -1.81
C LEU A 145 10.70 3.62 -1.49
N GLU A 146 10.55 4.29 -0.35
CA GLU A 146 11.57 5.21 0.17
C GLU A 146 12.83 4.38 0.53
N GLY A 147 13.83 4.42 -0.35
CA GLY A 147 15.03 3.59 -0.33
C GLY A 147 15.57 3.26 -1.72
N ASP A 148 14.71 3.28 -2.76
CA ASP A 148 15.12 3.09 -4.17
C ASP A 148 15.59 4.39 -4.85
N GLN A 149 15.60 5.52 -4.13
CA GLN A 149 16.21 6.78 -4.59
C GLN A 149 17.72 6.82 -4.28
N HIS A 150 18.49 5.87 -4.82
CA HIS A 150 19.94 6.04 -4.98
C HIS A 150 20.49 4.95 -5.91
N VAL A 151 20.48 5.19 -7.23
CA VAL A 151 21.64 5.01 -8.14
C VAL A 151 21.28 5.70 -9.46
N SER A 152 21.70 6.94 -9.64
CA SER A 152 22.03 7.55 -10.95
C SER A 152 22.64 8.91 -10.67
N ASP A 153 23.94 8.90 -10.38
CA ASP A 153 24.88 9.95 -10.76
C ASP A 153 26.28 9.38 -10.52
N GLN A 154 26.81 8.75 -11.57
CA GLN A 154 28.25 8.64 -11.85
C GLN A 154 28.50 9.29 -13.20
#